data_AF-W5LXF5-F1
#
_entry.id   AF-W5LXF5-F1
#
_cell.length_a   1.000
_cell.length_b   1.000
_cell.length_c   1.000
_cell.angle_alpha   90.00
_cell.angle_beta   90.00
_cell.angle_gamma   90.00
#
_symmetry.space_group_name_H-M   'P 1'
#
loop_
_entity.id
_entity.type
_entity.pdbx_description
1 polymer ?
#
loop_
_entity_poly.entity_id
_entity_poly.type
_entity_poly.pdbx_seq_one_letter_code
_entity_poly.pdbx_strand_id
1 'polypeptide(L)'
;ISWRSGNNNIVEYTNNTDSVLFYPKYKNKAQFEKKDYSLRIGHLEEGNIGLFKAVMIDINGIDTTVAEYSIVIQEKVSPPALLVNKSEFCSFLVMCSTDGAESSTYSCRQSHCTEITANYSRSPALLIDVSTDGRSVVCNVSNQVSWSISSVAVSDSCPFTASGKGEFS
;
A
#
# COMPACT_ATOMS: atom_id res chain seq x y z
N ILE A 1 17.33 -23.87 10.54
CA ILE A 1 16.88 -22.54 10.06
C ILE A 1 16.71 -21.63 11.27
N SER A 2 17.17 -20.40 11.18
CA SER A 2 17.04 -19.37 12.21
C SER A 2 16.40 -18.13 11.60
N TRP A 3 15.36 -17.61 12.23
CA TRP A 3 14.84 -16.28 11.90
C TRP A 3 15.48 -15.24 12.81
N ARG A 4 15.92 -14.13 12.23
CA ARG A 4 16.62 -13.04 12.92
C ARG A 4 15.98 -11.69 12.62
N SER A 5 15.96 -10.79 13.59
CA SER A 5 15.59 -9.38 13.44
C SER A 5 16.80 -8.53 13.83
N GLY A 6 17.41 -7.88 12.85
CA GLY A 6 18.77 -7.32 13.00
C GLY A 6 19.74 -8.40 13.47
N ASN A 7 20.40 -8.16 14.61
CA ASN A 7 21.36 -9.11 15.22
C ASN A 7 20.72 -10.07 16.24
N ASN A 8 19.40 -10.01 16.45
CA ASN A 8 18.72 -10.82 17.46
C ASN A 8 18.03 -12.02 16.82
N ASN A 9 18.23 -13.21 17.39
CA ASN A 9 17.49 -14.40 17.00
C ASN A 9 16.03 -14.31 17.51
N ILE A 10 15.10 -14.75 16.68
CA ILE A 10 13.66 -14.83 16.96
C ILE A 10 13.29 -16.25 17.32
N VAL A 11 13.59 -17.16 16.40
CA VAL A 11 13.32 -18.59 16.51
C VAL A 11 14.40 -19.37 15.79
N GLU A 12 14.75 -20.51 16.33
CA GLU A 12 15.63 -21.49 15.69
C GLU A 12 14.90 -22.82 15.58
N TYR A 13 14.94 -23.41 14.38
CA TYR A 13 14.45 -24.74 14.07
C TYR A 13 15.60 -25.64 13.65
N THR A 14 15.78 -26.75 14.37
CA THR A 14 16.79 -27.76 14.10
C THR A 14 16.11 -29.02 13.57
N ASN A 15 16.41 -29.37 12.32
CA ASN A 15 15.74 -30.47 11.62
C ASN A 15 16.02 -31.83 12.28
N ASN A 16 17.28 -32.09 12.66
CA ASN A 16 17.70 -33.39 13.21
C ASN A 16 16.96 -33.76 14.52
N THR A 17 16.62 -32.76 15.33
CA THR A 17 15.93 -32.92 16.62
C THR A 17 14.46 -32.55 16.56
N ASP A 18 13.97 -32.12 15.39
CA ASP A 18 12.63 -31.56 15.18
C ASP A 18 12.22 -30.49 16.22
N SER A 19 13.21 -29.73 16.72
CA SER A 19 13.03 -28.82 17.85
C SER A 19 12.90 -27.37 17.39
N VAL A 20 11.96 -26.64 17.98
CA VAL A 20 11.76 -25.20 17.77
C VAL A 20 12.07 -24.47 19.07
N LEU A 21 13.03 -23.54 19.03
CA LEU A 21 13.43 -22.71 20.15
C LEU A 21 13.06 -21.25 19.89
N PHE A 22 12.15 -20.69 20.68
CA PHE A 22 11.84 -19.26 20.66
C PHE A 22 12.69 -18.49 21.68
N TYR A 23 13.29 -17.39 21.25
CA TYR A 23 14.04 -16.50 22.12
C TYR A 23 13.11 -15.64 22.98
N PRO A 24 13.53 -15.21 24.19
CA PRO A 24 12.64 -14.60 25.18
C PRO A 24 11.77 -13.44 24.67
N LYS A 25 12.32 -12.55 23.84
CA LYS A 25 11.58 -11.39 23.26
C LYS A 25 10.37 -11.81 22.41
N TYR A 26 10.45 -12.97 21.76
CA TYR A 26 9.46 -13.45 20.80
C TYR A 26 8.67 -14.66 21.30
N LYS A 27 8.97 -15.14 22.51
CA LYS A 27 8.20 -16.19 23.18
C LYS A 27 6.75 -15.72 23.32
N ASN A 28 5.81 -16.53 22.85
CA ASN A 28 4.36 -16.25 22.81
C ASN A 28 3.93 -15.07 21.91
N LYS A 29 4.84 -14.39 21.21
CA LYS A 29 4.53 -13.31 20.24
C LYS A 29 4.66 -13.78 18.79
N ALA A 30 5.36 -14.89 18.56
CA ALA A 30 5.62 -15.46 17.26
C ALA A 30 5.25 -16.94 17.20
N GLN A 31 4.98 -17.42 15.99
CA GLN A 31 4.74 -18.81 15.64
C GLN A 31 5.64 -19.17 14.47
N PHE A 32 6.08 -20.43 14.42
CA PHE A 32 6.94 -20.96 13.37
C PHE A 32 6.23 -22.15 12.73
N GLU A 33 6.07 -22.09 11.42
CA GLU A 33 5.47 -23.18 10.63
C GLU A 33 6.58 -24.06 10.07
N LYS A 34 6.61 -25.32 10.49
CA LYS A 34 7.65 -26.28 10.08
C LYS A 34 7.50 -26.68 8.61
N LYS A 35 6.27 -26.64 8.08
CA LYS A 35 5.97 -27.10 6.71
C LYS A 35 6.68 -26.29 5.64
N ASP A 36 6.75 -24.97 5.82
CA ASP A 36 7.33 -24.03 4.84
C ASP A 36 8.41 -23.13 5.45
N TYR A 37 8.78 -23.37 6.71
CA TYR A 37 9.75 -22.62 7.48
C TYR A 37 9.39 -21.14 7.69
N SER A 38 8.10 -20.80 7.57
CA SER A 38 7.61 -19.44 7.71
C SER A 38 7.51 -18.99 9.18
N LEU A 39 7.65 -17.68 9.37
CA LEU A 39 7.51 -17.00 10.66
C LEU A 39 6.25 -16.15 10.62
N ARG A 40 5.38 -16.32 11.63
CA ARG A 40 4.22 -15.45 11.86
C ARG A 40 4.40 -14.69 13.16
N ILE A 41 4.40 -13.36 13.09
CA ILE A 41 4.41 -12.47 14.26
C ILE A 41 2.99 -11.92 14.43
N GLY A 42 2.37 -12.14 15.59
CA GLY A 42 0.95 -11.85 15.79
C GLY A 42 0.62 -10.35 15.87
N HIS A 43 1.52 -9.55 16.47
CA HIS A 43 1.36 -8.12 16.59
C HIS A 43 2.72 -7.45 16.32
N LEU A 44 2.75 -6.56 15.32
CA LEU A 44 3.91 -5.74 14.99
C LEU A 44 3.83 -4.46 15.83
N GLU A 45 4.71 -4.33 16.82
CA GLU A 45 4.91 -3.09 17.57
C GLU A 45 5.96 -2.22 16.84
N GLU A 46 6.08 -0.95 17.20
CA GLU A 46 7.07 -0.01 16.61
C GLU A 46 8.52 -0.56 16.70
N GLY A 47 8.82 -1.34 17.75
CA GLY A 47 10.08 -2.05 17.92
C GLY A 47 10.27 -3.32 17.07
N ASN A 48 9.34 -3.63 16.18
CA ASN A 48 9.41 -4.73 15.18
C ASN A 48 9.65 -4.23 13.76
N ILE A 49 9.97 -2.94 13.59
CA ILE A 49 10.44 -2.38 12.32
C ILE A 49 11.86 -2.88 12.03
N GLY A 50 12.17 -3.08 10.76
CA GLY A 50 13.52 -3.32 10.29
C GLY A 50 13.64 -4.61 9.50
N LEU A 51 14.88 -5.08 9.39
CA LEU A 51 15.25 -6.21 8.54
C LEU A 51 15.11 -7.53 9.28
N PHE A 52 14.28 -8.41 8.73
CA PHE A 52 14.10 -9.78 9.16
C PHE A 52 14.78 -10.71 8.16
N LYS A 53 15.55 -11.68 8.66
CA LYS A 53 16.28 -12.63 7.82
C LYS A 53 15.93 -14.06 8.22
N ALA A 54 15.71 -14.91 7.24
CA ALA A 54 15.75 -16.35 7.41
C ALA A 54 17.15 -16.84 7.04
N VAL A 55 17.81 -17.50 7.97
CA VAL A 55 19.18 -18.03 7.84
C VAL A 55 19.13 -19.54 7.91
N MET A 56 19.64 -20.21 6.89
CA MET A 56 19.95 -21.63 6.94
C MET A 56 21.35 -21.80 7.53
N ILE A 57 21.46 -22.62 8.56
CA ILE A 57 22.74 -22.96 9.20
C ILE A 57 23.01 -24.41 8.80
N ASP A 58 24.11 -24.64 8.09
CA ASP A 58 24.50 -25.98 7.66
C ASP A 58 25.17 -26.78 8.80
N ILE A 59 25.53 -28.03 8.52
CA ILE A 59 26.17 -28.92 9.50
C ILE A 59 27.57 -28.44 9.96
N ASN A 60 28.20 -27.55 9.19
CA ASN A 60 29.51 -26.97 9.49
C ASN A 60 29.37 -25.64 10.25
N GLY A 61 28.14 -25.20 10.54
CA GLY A 61 27.87 -23.91 11.19
C GLY A 61 27.96 -22.72 10.24
N ILE A 62 27.90 -22.93 8.92
CA ILE A 62 27.92 -21.84 7.94
C ILE A 62 26.51 -21.26 7.80
N ASP A 63 26.40 -19.97 8.08
CA ASP A 63 25.19 -19.19 7.90
C ASP A 63 25.00 -18.81 6.43
N THR A 64 23.86 -19.18 5.85
CA THR A 64 23.41 -18.74 4.52
C THR A 64 22.06 -18.05 4.65
N THR A 65 21.96 -16.78 4.27
CA THR A 65 20.67 -16.09 4.20
C THR A 65 19.86 -16.61 3.03
N VAL A 66 18.66 -17.12 3.31
CA VAL A 66 17.75 -17.68 2.29
C VAL A 66 16.55 -16.79 1.98
N ALA A 67 16.23 -15.85 2.87
CA ALA A 67 15.22 -14.82 2.61
C ALA A 67 15.46 -13.58 3.49
N GLU A 68 15.11 -12.41 2.97
CA GLU A 68 15.16 -11.13 3.69
C GLU A 68 13.85 -10.35 3.50
N TYR A 69 13.36 -9.76 4.58
CA TYR A 69 12.11 -9.00 4.60
C TYR A 69 12.32 -7.69 5.37
N SER A 70 12.08 -6.56 4.72
CA SER A 70 12.11 -5.24 5.37
C SER A 70 10.70 -4.86 5.80
N ILE A 71 10.48 -4.79 7.11
CA ILE A 71 9.23 -4.29 7.67
C ILE A 71 9.40 -2.80 7.93
N VAL A 72 8.53 -1.99 7.33
CA VAL A 72 8.45 -0.53 7.52
C VAL A 72 7.08 -0.16 8.07
N ILE A 73 7.02 0.87 8.92
CA ILE A 73 5.73 1.49 9.25
C ILE A 73 5.35 2.42 8.12
N GLN A 74 4.09 2.31 7.72
CA GLN A 74 3.46 3.28 6.86
C GLN A 74 2.19 3.77 7.54
N GLU A 75 2.05 5.09 7.64
CA GLU A 75 0.84 5.70 8.18
C GLU A 75 -0.33 5.46 7.24
N LYS A 76 -1.54 5.40 7.81
CA LYS A 76 -2.75 5.37 6.98
C LYS A 76 -2.90 6.70 6.24
N VAL A 77 -3.42 6.64 5.03
CA VAL A 77 -3.70 7.86 4.26
C VAL A 77 -4.81 8.68 4.93
N SER A 78 -4.60 9.99 5.01
CA SER A 78 -5.63 10.93 5.40
C SER A 78 -6.72 11.03 4.31
N PRO A 79 -7.96 11.41 4.64
CA PRO A 79 -8.95 11.77 3.64
C PRO A 79 -8.45 12.87 2.71
N PRO A 80 -8.51 12.69 1.37
CA PRO A 80 -7.99 13.68 0.45
C PRO A 80 -8.86 14.94 0.42
N ALA A 81 -8.20 16.09 0.28
CA ALA A 81 -8.88 17.33 -0.06
C ALA A 81 -9.09 17.39 -1.58
N LEU A 82 -10.32 17.64 -1.99
CA LEU A 82 -10.73 17.65 -3.39
C LEU A 82 -11.33 19.01 -3.74
N LEU A 83 -10.67 19.73 -4.65
CA LEU A 83 -11.15 21.00 -5.20
C LEU A 83 -11.52 20.79 -6.67
N VAL A 84 -12.76 21.15 -7.02
CA VAL A 84 -13.28 21.03 -8.39
C VAL A 84 -13.65 22.42 -8.90
N ASN A 85 -12.90 22.93 -9.85
CA ASN A 85 -13.18 24.20 -10.52
C ASN A 85 -13.84 23.92 -11.87
N LYS A 86 -15.12 24.29 -11.99
CA LYS A 86 -15.87 24.18 -13.25
C LYS A 86 -15.42 25.26 -14.23
N SER A 87 -15.13 24.84 -15.45
CA SER A 87 -14.87 25.68 -16.61
C SER A 87 -16.00 25.53 -17.63
N GLU A 88 -15.82 26.11 -18.82
CA GLU A 88 -16.78 26.02 -19.92
C GLU A 88 -16.91 24.57 -20.44
N PHE A 89 -18.08 24.27 -21.03
CA PHE A 89 -18.35 22.99 -21.71
C PHE A 89 -18.07 21.72 -20.87
N CYS A 90 -18.39 21.75 -19.57
CA CYS A 90 -18.24 20.59 -18.66
C CYS A 90 -16.78 20.09 -18.58
N SER A 91 -15.85 21.03 -18.63
CA SER A 91 -14.46 20.79 -18.29
C SER A 91 -14.24 21.20 -16.84
N PHE A 92 -13.55 20.37 -16.07
CA PHE A 92 -13.27 20.58 -14.66
C PHE A 92 -11.76 20.54 -14.46
N LEU A 93 -11.23 21.56 -13.80
CA LEU A 93 -9.90 21.49 -13.26
C LEU A 93 -10.01 20.95 -11.84
N VAL A 94 -9.43 19.79 -11.60
CA VAL A 94 -9.52 19.06 -10.35
C VAL A 94 -8.17 19.07 -9.68
N MET A 95 -8.12 19.51 -8.44
CA MET A 95 -6.94 19.39 -7.59
C MET A 95 -7.25 18.42 -6.47
N CYS A 96 -6.45 17.36 -6.38
CA CYS A 96 -6.50 16.43 -5.28
C CYS A 96 -5.20 16.50 -4.47
N SER A 97 -5.32 16.66 -3.16
CA SER A 97 -4.19 16.72 -2.25
C SER A 97 -4.44 15.86 -1.02
N THR A 98 -3.35 15.41 -0.41
CA THR A 98 -3.32 14.61 0.82
C THR A 98 -2.09 15.00 1.62
N ASP A 99 -2.12 14.76 2.92
CA ASP A 99 -0.93 14.89 3.76
C ASP A 99 0.20 14.00 3.23
N GLY A 100 1.43 14.52 3.27
CA GLY A 100 2.62 13.78 2.84
C GLY A 100 2.88 13.72 1.33
N ALA A 101 2.02 14.33 0.49
CA ALA A 101 2.23 14.44 -0.95
C ALA A 101 1.95 15.87 -1.46
N GLU A 102 2.54 16.21 -2.60
CA GLU A 102 2.15 17.42 -3.33
C GLU A 102 0.79 17.20 -4.02
N SER A 103 0.07 18.29 -4.30
CA SER A 103 -1.23 18.21 -4.95
C SER A 103 -1.06 17.74 -6.41
N SER A 104 -1.83 16.73 -6.81
CA SER A 104 -1.97 16.34 -8.22
C SER A 104 -3.11 17.12 -8.86
N THR A 105 -2.91 17.50 -10.12
CA THR A 105 -3.89 18.28 -10.88
C THR A 105 -4.35 17.52 -12.12
N TYR A 106 -5.66 17.48 -12.32
CA TYR A 106 -6.32 16.73 -13.38
C TYR A 106 -7.24 17.64 -14.17
N SER A 107 -7.32 17.41 -15.48
CA SER A 107 -8.34 17.97 -16.35
C SER A 107 -9.38 16.89 -16.59
N CYS A 108 -10.60 17.09 -16.11
CA CYS A 108 -11.71 16.17 -16.34
C CYS A 108 -12.70 16.77 -17.33
N ARG A 109 -13.14 15.97 -18.30
CA ARG A 109 -14.18 16.33 -19.26
C ARG A 109 -15.09 15.15 -19.47
N GLN A 110 -16.39 15.33 -19.23
CA GLN A 110 -17.34 14.21 -19.22
C GLN A 110 -16.76 13.04 -18.41
N SER A 111 -16.81 11.80 -18.90
CA SER A 111 -16.39 10.58 -18.18
C SER A 111 -14.87 10.37 -18.09
N HIS A 112 -14.04 11.33 -18.49
CA HIS A 112 -12.60 11.15 -18.58
C HIS A 112 -11.84 12.22 -17.81
N CYS A 113 -10.87 11.79 -17.01
CA CYS A 113 -9.91 12.64 -16.32
C CYS A 113 -8.50 12.33 -16.83
N THR A 114 -7.76 13.39 -17.15
CA THR A 114 -6.38 13.30 -17.60
C THR A 114 -5.50 14.05 -16.61
N GLU A 115 -4.46 13.38 -16.12
CA GLU A 115 -3.46 14.01 -15.26
C GLU A 115 -2.69 15.08 -16.04
N ILE A 116 -2.68 16.31 -15.52
CA ILE A 116 -1.92 17.43 -16.10
C ILE A 116 -0.54 17.52 -15.45
N THR A 117 -0.53 17.42 -14.11
CA THR A 117 0.69 17.49 -13.31
C THR A 117 0.67 16.36 -12.29
N ALA A 118 1.64 15.47 -12.44
CA ALA A 118 1.90 14.33 -11.58
C ALA A 118 2.99 14.70 -10.57
N ASN A 119 2.65 15.30 -9.44
CA ASN A 119 3.65 15.58 -8.40
C ASN A 119 3.73 14.40 -7.41
N TYR A 120 4.05 13.21 -7.93
CA TYR A 120 4.39 12.06 -7.10
C TYR A 120 5.81 12.20 -6.57
N SER A 121 6.06 13.08 -5.60
CA SER A 121 7.26 12.90 -4.79
C SER A 121 7.13 13.41 -3.35
N ARG A 122 6.98 12.44 -2.45
CA ARG A 122 7.75 12.32 -1.21
C ARG A 122 7.67 10.91 -0.60
N SER A 123 6.74 10.07 -1.05
CA SER A 123 6.72 8.63 -0.77
C SER A 123 6.46 7.84 -2.06
N PRO A 124 7.37 6.96 -2.52
CA PRO A 124 7.16 6.13 -3.72
C PRO A 124 6.01 5.12 -3.59
N ALA A 125 5.32 5.11 -2.45
CA ALA A 125 4.25 4.17 -2.12
C ALA A 125 2.86 4.83 -2.10
N LEU A 126 2.72 6.11 -2.43
CA LEU A 126 1.44 6.83 -2.42
C LEU A 126 0.92 7.02 -3.85
N LEU A 127 -0.29 6.55 -4.12
CA LEU A 127 -0.97 6.60 -5.40
C LEU A 127 -2.19 7.51 -5.29
N ILE A 128 -2.36 8.40 -6.27
CA ILE A 128 -3.50 9.31 -6.39
C ILE A 128 -4.18 8.99 -7.71
N ASP A 129 -5.47 8.68 -7.66
CA ASP A 129 -6.28 8.43 -8.85
C ASP A 129 -7.50 9.35 -8.81
N VAL A 130 -7.67 10.12 -9.89
CA VAL A 130 -8.85 10.98 -10.05
C VAL A 130 -9.67 10.46 -11.21
N SER A 131 -10.91 10.13 -10.90
CA SER A 131 -11.88 9.58 -11.84
C SER A 131 -13.24 10.25 -11.67
N THR A 132 -14.20 9.81 -12.47
CA THR A 132 -15.58 10.25 -12.36
C THR A 132 -16.50 9.04 -12.48
N ASP A 133 -17.55 9.02 -11.68
CA ASP A 133 -18.61 8.00 -11.72
C ASP A 133 -19.80 8.40 -12.61
N GLY A 134 -19.68 9.52 -13.34
CA GLY A 134 -20.73 10.07 -14.17
C GLY A 134 -21.68 11.04 -13.46
N ARG A 135 -21.50 11.30 -12.16
CA ARG A 135 -22.25 12.31 -11.38
C ARG A 135 -21.36 13.11 -10.43
N SER A 136 -20.19 12.58 -10.12
CA SER A 136 -19.22 13.16 -9.24
C SER A 136 -17.82 13.02 -9.82
N VAL A 137 -16.95 13.91 -9.38
CA VAL A 137 -15.51 13.69 -9.47
C VAL A 137 -15.08 13.03 -8.18
N VAL A 138 -14.30 11.97 -8.30
CA VAL A 138 -13.82 11.15 -7.20
C VAL A 138 -12.30 11.22 -7.20
N CYS A 139 -11.70 11.52 -6.05
CA CYS A 139 -10.29 11.32 -5.83
C CYS A 139 -10.09 10.18 -4.82
N ASN A 140 -9.34 9.18 -5.25
CA ASN A 140 -8.87 8.08 -4.43
C ASN A 140 -7.38 8.24 -4.16
N VAL A 141 -7.00 8.23 -2.89
CA VAL A 141 -5.62 8.21 -2.46
C VAL A 141 -5.35 6.91 -1.74
N SER A 142 -4.28 6.22 -2.11
CA SER A 142 -3.94 4.92 -1.52
C SER A 142 -2.44 4.75 -1.28
N ASN A 143 -2.12 3.84 -0.37
CA ASN A 143 -0.77 3.34 -0.13
C ASN A 143 -0.79 1.83 0.14
N GLN A 144 0.33 1.23 0.54
CA GLN A 144 0.41 -0.22 0.71
C GLN A 144 -0.45 -0.76 1.86
N VAL A 145 -0.91 0.11 2.77
CA VAL A 145 -1.62 -0.29 4.00
C VAL A 145 -3.06 0.24 4.08
N SER A 146 -3.46 1.19 3.25
CA SER A 146 -4.77 1.86 3.34
C SER A 146 -5.13 2.63 2.08
N TRP A 147 -6.42 2.99 1.96
CA TRP A 147 -6.94 3.89 0.94
C TRP A 147 -8.02 4.80 1.54
N SER A 148 -8.24 5.95 0.93
CA SER A 148 -9.28 6.91 1.32
C SER A 148 -9.79 7.68 0.10
N ILE A 149 -11.06 8.06 0.14
CA ILE A 149 -11.76 8.68 -1.00
C ILE A 149 -12.41 9.99 -0.56
N SER A 150 -12.40 10.96 -1.47
CA SER A 150 -13.22 12.16 -1.42
C SER A 150 -13.93 12.35 -2.76
N SER A 151 -15.16 12.86 -2.72
CA SER A 151 -15.98 13.04 -3.93
C SER A 151 -16.74 14.35 -3.88
N VAL A 152 -16.82 15.04 -5.02
CA VAL A 152 -17.63 16.25 -5.19
C VAL A 152 -18.61 16.02 -6.31
N ALA A 153 -19.90 16.20 -6.01
CA ALA A 153 -20.96 16.11 -7.00
C ALA A 153 -20.82 17.22 -8.05
N VAL A 154 -20.99 16.85 -9.30
CA VAL A 154 -20.94 17.74 -10.46
C VAL A 154 -22.36 17.84 -11.01
N SER A 155 -22.88 19.07 -11.13
CA SER A 155 -24.30 19.33 -11.45
C SER A 155 -24.81 18.58 -12.68
N ASP A 156 -26.10 18.20 -12.67
CA ASP A 156 -26.83 17.52 -13.75
C ASP A 156 -26.76 18.22 -15.13
N SER A 157 -26.32 19.48 -15.19
CA SER A 157 -26.10 20.22 -16.44
C SER A 157 -24.97 19.65 -17.31
N CYS A 158 -24.24 18.63 -16.84
CA CYS A 158 -23.15 17.98 -17.55
C CYS A 158 -23.47 16.49 -17.72
N PRO A 159 -24.15 16.09 -18.80
CA PRO A 159 -24.45 14.68 -19.04
C PRO A 159 -23.17 13.91 -19.34
N PHE A 160 -22.73 13.08 -18.39
CA PHE A 160 -21.72 12.06 -18.60
C PHE A 160 -22.40 10.94 -19.40
N THR A 161 -22.34 11.04 -20.73
CA THR A 161 -22.91 10.00 -21.59
C THR A 161 -22.03 8.76 -21.49
N ALA A 162 -22.57 7.67 -20.95
CA ALA A 162 -21.94 6.36 -21.02
C ALA A 162 -21.86 5.96 -22.50
N SER A 163 -20.68 6.04 -23.11
CA SER A 163 -20.48 5.53 -24.46
C SER A 163 -20.54 4.01 -24.43
N GLY A 164 -21.57 3.42 -25.05
CA GLY A 164 -21.60 1.97 -25.27
C GLY A 164 -22.99 1.32 -25.33
N LYS A 165 -23.81 1.66 -26.34
CA LYS A 165 -24.63 0.64 -27.01
C LYS A 165 -24.53 0.89 -28.51
N GLY A 166 -23.72 0.07 -29.18
CA GLY A 166 -23.76 -0.02 -30.63
C GLY A 166 -25.07 -0.68 -31.05
N GLU A 167 -25.92 0.06 -31.75
CA GLU A 167 -26.96 -0.51 -32.61
C GLU A 167 -26.36 -0.62 -34.01
N PHE A 168 -26.02 -1.85 -34.42
CA PHE A 168 -25.85 -2.18 -35.83
C PHE A 168 -27.26 -2.27 -36.44
N SER A 169 -27.56 -1.41 -37.41
CA SER A 169 -28.58 -1.64 -38.43
C SER A 169 -27.93 -2.13 -39.71
#